data_AF-A0A7C1J8D1-F1
#
_entry.id   AF-A0A7C1J8D1-F1
#
_cell.length_a   1.000
_cell.length_b   1.000
_cell.length_c   1.000
_cell.angle_alpha   90.00
_cell.angle_beta   90.00
_cell.angle_gamma   90.00
#
_symmetry.space_group_name_H-M   'P 1'
#
loop_
_entity.id
_entity.type
_entity.pdbx_description
1 polymer ?
#
loop_
_entity_poly.entity_id
_entity_poly.type
_entity_poly.pdbx_seq_one_letter_code
_entity_poly.pdbx_strand_id
1 'polypeptide(L)'
;MLHPAVPYILVSVIAGAVGQILLKKGMTDMGAITLSADQIFNTLWRIATNPYVVIGLFIYVCGTVFWLAALSRADLSFAYPFTGLSYAVMVIASFFLFGDNITLQRFAGMVIVWVGVFIISQT
;
A
#
# COMPACT_ATOMS: atom_id res chain seq x y z
N MET A 1 19.22 15.89 -11.35
CA MET A 1 18.83 16.18 -9.95
C MET A 1 17.55 15.43 -9.69
N LEU A 2 17.39 14.74 -8.55
CA LEU A 2 16.14 14.03 -8.23
C LEU A 2 14.98 15.03 -8.13
N HIS A 3 13.85 14.72 -8.76
CA HIS A 3 12.67 15.58 -8.77
C HIS A 3 12.21 15.90 -7.34
N PRO A 4 11.86 17.17 -7.00
CA PRO A 4 11.57 17.58 -5.62
C PRO A 4 10.37 16.87 -4.98
N ALA A 5 9.51 16.23 -5.79
CA ALA A 5 8.39 15.42 -5.31
C ALA A 5 8.81 14.03 -4.78
N VAL A 6 9.97 13.49 -5.19
CA VAL A 6 10.39 12.10 -4.90
C VAL A 6 10.38 11.76 -3.40
N PRO A 7 10.89 12.60 -2.48
CA PRO A 7 10.85 12.28 -1.05
C PRO A 7 9.41 12.10 -0.52
N TYR A 8 8.48 12.95 -0.94
CA TYR A 8 7.07 12.87 -0.56
C TYR A 8 6.42 11.60 -1.10
N ILE A 9 6.74 11.26 -2.36
CA ILE A 9 6.28 10.02 -2.99
C ILE A 9 6.76 8.80 -2.20
N LEU A 10 8.05 8.71 -1.89
CA LEU A 10 8.62 7.56 -1.19
C LEU A 10 8.01 7.38 0.21
N VAL A 11 7.84 8.47 0.97
CA VAL A 11 7.18 8.42 2.28
C VAL A 11 5.73 7.95 2.14
N SER A 12 4.99 8.49 1.18
CA SER A 12 3.61 8.08 0.90
C SER A 12 3.50 6.61 0.50
N VAL A 13 4.40 6.14 -0.36
CA VAL A 13 4.43 4.77 -0.89
C VAL A 13 4.71 3.77 0.24
N ILE A 14 5.68 4.07 1.11
CA ILE A 14 6.02 3.24 2.27
C ILE A 14 4.86 3.25 3.28
N ALA A 15 4.33 4.42 3.62
CA ALA A 15 3.18 4.53 4.52
C ALA A 15 1.96 3.77 3.96
N GLY A 16 1.68 3.91 2.66
CA GLY A 16 0.61 3.18 1.97
C GLY A 16 0.82 1.66 2.05
N ALA A 17 2.04 1.18 1.81
CA ALA A 17 2.36 -0.25 1.91
C ALA A 17 2.20 -0.77 3.34
N VAL A 18 2.76 -0.08 4.34
CA VAL A 18 2.63 -0.45 5.76
C VAL A 18 1.16 -0.45 6.20
N GLY A 19 0.41 0.60 5.82
CA GLY A 19 -1.02 0.69 6.10
C GLY A 19 -1.79 -0.49 5.52
N GLN A 20 -1.55 -0.83 4.25
CA GLN A 20 -2.18 -1.98 3.60
C GLN A 20 -1.80 -3.33 4.22
N ILE A 21 -0.54 -3.50 4.63
CA ILE A 21 -0.08 -4.71 5.33
C ILE A 21 -0.81 -4.87 6.67
N LEU A 22 -0.96 -3.79 7.45
CA LEU A 22 -1.69 -3.83 8.71
C LEU A 22 -3.18 -4.09 8.51
N LEU A 23 -3.80 -3.45 7.50
CA LEU A 23 -5.18 -3.74 7.12
C LEU A 23 -5.35 -5.22 6.77
N LYS A 24 -4.46 -5.76 5.93
CA LYS A 24 -4.47 -7.18 5.59
C LYS A 24 -4.32 -8.06 6.82
N LYS A 25 -3.42 -7.72 7.75
CA LYS A 25 -3.24 -8.46 9.01
C LYS A 25 -4.53 -8.47 9.85
N GLY A 26 -5.14 -7.32 10.06
CA GLY A 26 -6.40 -7.21 10.81
C GLY A 26 -7.53 -8.01 10.18
N MET A 27 -7.63 -8.00 8.85
CA MET A 27 -8.64 -8.77 8.12
C MET A 27 -8.37 -10.28 8.14
N THR A 28 -7.11 -10.70 8.07
CA THR A 28 -6.73 -12.11 8.21
C THR A 28 -7.13 -12.66 9.59
N ASP A 29 -6.92 -11.87 10.66
CA ASP A 29 -7.28 -12.27 12.03
C ASP A 29 -8.82 -12.36 12.22
N MET A 30 -9.59 -11.59 11.44
CA MET A 30 -11.06 -11.58 11.51
C MET A 30 -11.74 -12.68 10.67
N GLY A 31 -11.02 -13.26 9.71
CA GLY A 31 -11.56 -14.20 8.72
C GLY A 31 -12.39 -13.51 7.63
N ALA A 32 -12.98 -14.32 6.74
CA ALA A 32 -13.84 -13.83 5.68
C ALA A 32 -15.09 -13.13 6.25
N ILE A 33 -15.38 -11.93 5.77
CA ILE A 33 -16.49 -11.12 6.24
C ILE A 33 -17.68 -11.28 5.30
N THR A 34 -18.87 -11.51 5.86
CA THR A 34 -20.16 -11.47 5.17
C THR A 34 -20.83 -10.11 5.37
N LEU A 35 -21.19 -9.45 4.27
CA LEU A 35 -21.95 -8.20 4.27
C LEU A 35 -23.44 -8.50 4.04
N SER A 36 -24.08 -9.08 5.06
CA SER A 36 -25.52 -9.27 5.12
C SER A 36 -26.17 -8.16 5.91
N ALA A 37 -27.39 -7.72 5.54
CA ALA A 37 -28.09 -6.63 6.21
C ALA A 37 -28.22 -6.84 7.74
N ASP A 38 -28.41 -8.09 8.16
CA ASP A 38 -28.57 -8.47 9.56
C ASP A 38 -27.26 -8.43 10.37
N GLN A 39 -26.11 -8.52 9.68
CA GLN A 39 -24.79 -8.63 10.31
C GLN A 39 -23.91 -7.40 10.09
N ILE A 40 -24.34 -6.45 9.24
CA ILE A 40 -23.52 -5.33 8.79
C ILE A 40 -23.02 -4.46 9.95
N PHE A 41 -23.88 -4.18 10.94
CA PHE A 41 -23.50 -3.38 12.09
C PHE A 41 -22.40 -4.07 12.92
N ASN A 42 -22.56 -5.36 13.23
CA ASN A 42 -21.57 -6.12 14.00
C ASN A 42 -20.25 -6.25 13.22
N THR A 43 -20.33 -6.50 11.91
CA THR A 43 -19.18 -6.55 11.02
C THR A 43 -18.40 -5.22 11.05
N LEU A 44 -19.09 -4.10 10.82
CA LEU A 44 -18.46 -2.78 10.81
C LEU A 44 -17.86 -2.43 12.17
N TRP A 45 -18.55 -2.77 13.25
CA TRP A 45 -18.04 -2.59 14.61
C TRP A 45 -16.73 -3.35 14.83
N ARG A 46 -16.69 -4.65 14.46
CA ARG A 46 -15.47 -5.47 14.58
C ARG A 46 -14.31 -4.92 13.76
N ILE A 47 -14.57 -4.44 12.54
CA ILE A 47 -13.56 -3.80 11.69
C ILE A 47 -13.05 -2.52 12.37
N ALA A 48 -13.97 -1.66 12.85
CA ALA A 48 -13.66 -0.38 13.46
C ALA A 48 -12.91 -0.50 14.80
N THR A 49 -13.10 -1.60 15.53
CA THR A 49 -12.39 -1.86 16.80
C THR A 49 -11.12 -2.70 16.65
N ASN A 50 -10.81 -3.21 15.45
CA ASN A 50 -9.59 -3.99 15.23
C ASN A 50 -8.35 -3.06 15.24
N PRO A 51 -7.38 -3.28 16.14
CA PRO A 51 -6.25 -2.35 16.30
C PRO A 51 -5.37 -2.27 15.03
N TYR A 52 -5.18 -3.37 14.30
CA TYR A 52 -4.41 -3.37 13.07
C TYR A 52 -5.13 -2.59 11.97
N VAL A 53 -6.46 -2.69 11.88
CA VAL A 53 -7.26 -1.91 10.94
C VAL A 53 -7.20 -0.43 11.28
N VAL A 54 -7.39 -0.05 12.54
CA VAL A 54 -7.36 1.35 12.98
C VAL A 54 -5.99 1.97 12.72
N ILE A 55 -4.91 1.31 13.15
CA ILE A 55 -3.54 1.80 12.93
C ILE A 55 -3.22 1.82 11.43
N GLY A 56 -3.61 0.79 10.69
CA GLY A 56 -3.41 0.71 9.25
C GLY A 56 -4.10 1.85 8.49
N LEU A 57 -5.36 2.13 8.80
CA LEU A 57 -6.11 3.27 8.26
C LEU A 57 -5.46 4.60 8.62
N PHE A 58 -5.07 4.78 9.88
CA PHE A 58 -4.40 6.00 10.33
C PHE A 58 -3.12 6.26 9.53
N ILE A 59 -2.23 5.25 9.41
CA ILE A 59 -1.00 5.36 8.63
C ILE A 59 -1.31 5.63 7.15
N TYR A 60 -2.33 4.98 6.58
CA TYR A 60 -2.73 5.18 5.19
C TYR A 60 -3.22 6.61 4.93
N VAL A 61 -4.01 7.17 5.84
CA VAL A 61 -4.48 8.57 5.77
C VAL A 61 -3.31 9.53 5.93
N CYS A 62 -2.39 9.30 6.87
CA CYS A 62 -1.17 10.10 7.01
C CYS A 62 -0.30 10.04 5.74
N GLY A 63 -0.12 8.86 5.15
CA GLY A 63 0.58 8.68 3.88
C GLY A 63 -0.06 9.49 2.75
N THR A 64 -1.38 9.57 2.72
CA THR A 64 -2.13 10.37 1.74
C THR A 64 -1.79 11.86 1.82
N VAL A 65 -1.46 12.41 2.99
CA VAL A 65 -1.00 13.81 3.11
C VAL A 65 0.30 14.02 2.32
N PHE A 66 1.24 13.08 2.39
CA PHE A 66 2.47 13.12 1.59
C PHE A 66 2.19 12.90 0.11
N TRP A 67 1.22 12.05 -0.23
CA TRP A 67 0.77 11.88 -1.62
C TRP A 67 0.27 13.19 -2.23
N LEU A 68 -0.60 13.91 -1.51
CA LEU A 68 -1.12 15.21 -1.94
C LEU A 68 0.01 16.24 -2.08
N ALA A 69 0.98 16.23 -1.16
CA ALA A 69 2.18 17.06 -1.27
C ALA A 69 3.04 16.69 -2.50
N ALA A 70 3.15 15.41 -2.85
CA ALA A 70 3.83 14.98 -4.08
C ALA A 70 3.10 15.47 -5.34
N LEU A 71 1.78 15.27 -5.41
CA LEU A 71 0.96 15.69 -6.55
C LEU A 71 0.90 17.21 -6.73
N SER A 72 1.10 17.99 -5.67
CA SER A 72 1.25 19.44 -5.79
C SER A 72 2.55 19.89 -6.46
N ARG A 73 3.52 18.97 -6.65
CA ARG A 73 4.86 19.25 -7.14
C ARG A 73 5.22 18.51 -8.42
N ALA A 74 4.55 17.41 -8.72
CA ALA A 74 4.80 16.56 -9.88
C ALA A 74 3.50 16.25 -10.61
N ASP A 75 3.62 16.05 -11.92
CA ASP A 75 2.52 15.50 -12.71
C ASP A 75 2.15 14.10 -12.23
N LEU A 76 0.86 13.77 -12.34
CA LEU A 76 0.36 12.46 -11.96
C LEU A 76 1.07 11.33 -12.73
N SER A 77 1.40 11.55 -14.01
CA SER A 77 2.14 10.59 -14.85
C SER A 77 3.55 10.31 -14.36
N PHE A 78 4.20 11.27 -13.69
CA PHE A 78 5.51 11.08 -13.06
C PHE A 78 5.36 10.36 -11.70
N ALA A 79 4.38 10.74 -10.89
CA ALA A 79 4.22 10.23 -9.53
C ALA A 79 3.63 8.81 -9.46
N TYR A 80 2.62 8.51 -10.28
CA TYR A 80 1.85 7.26 -10.20
C TYR A 80 2.69 5.99 -10.40
N PRO A 81 3.70 5.94 -11.29
CA PRO A 81 4.58 4.77 -11.42
C PRO A 81 5.23 4.34 -10.10
N PHE A 82 5.61 5.28 -9.23
CA PHE A 82 6.24 4.97 -7.94
C PHE A 82 5.30 4.20 -6.99
N THR A 83 3.98 4.22 -7.20
CA THR A 83 3.04 3.35 -6.44
C THR A 83 3.32 1.87 -6.68
N GLY A 84 3.95 1.52 -7.81
CA GLY A 84 4.46 0.17 -8.07
C GLY A 84 5.53 -0.29 -7.08
N LEU A 85 6.25 0.63 -6.43
CA LEU A 85 7.16 0.30 -5.33
C LEU A 85 6.39 -0.21 -4.09
N SER A 86 5.19 0.33 -3.81
CA SER A 86 4.33 -0.18 -2.73
C SER A 86 3.96 -1.64 -2.97
N TYR A 87 3.64 -2.00 -4.22
CA TYR A 87 3.34 -3.39 -4.58
C TYR A 87 4.51 -4.32 -4.25
N ALA A 88 5.74 -3.92 -4.55
CA ALA A 88 6.91 -4.72 -4.23
C ALA A 88 7.10 -4.92 -2.73
N VAL A 89 6.94 -3.86 -1.94
CA VAL A 89 6.96 -3.94 -0.46
C VAL A 89 5.87 -4.89 0.04
N MET A 90 4.66 -4.81 -0.53
CA MET A 90 3.54 -5.69 -0.17
C MET A 90 3.82 -7.15 -0.53
N VAL A 91 4.40 -7.46 -1.70
CA VAL A 91 4.75 -8.84 -2.09
C VAL A 91 5.78 -9.44 -1.14
N ILE A 92 6.85 -8.68 -0.85
CA ILE A 92 7.89 -9.11 0.09
C ILE A 92 7.29 -9.33 1.48
N ALA A 93 6.48 -8.38 1.96
CA ALA A 93 5.79 -8.51 3.23
C ALA A 93 4.82 -9.69 3.25
N SER A 94 4.12 -9.99 2.15
CA SER A 94 3.19 -11.11 2.06
C SER A 94 3.87 -12.44 2.28
N PHE A 95 5.06 -12.61 1.71
CA PHE A 95 5.88 -13.81 1.90
C PHE A 95 6.31 -13.98 3.35
N PHE A 96 6.84 -12.92 3.98
CA PHE A 96 7.34 -13.01 5.36
C PHE A 96 6.25 -13.04 6.44
N LEU A 97 5.16 -12.30 6.26
CA LEU A 97 4.14 -12.09 7.28
C LEU A 97 2.92 -13.00 7.14
N PHE A 98 2.57 -13.38 5.91
CA PHE A 98 1.38 -14.19 5.62
C PHE A 98 1.74 -15.59 5.09
N GLY A 99 3.02 -15.86 4.80
CA GLY A 99 3.46 -17.15 4.29
C GLY A 99 3.02 -17.41 2.85
N ASP A 100 2.64 -16.37 2.11
CA ASP A 100 2.22 -16.50 0.72
C ASP A 100 3.39 -16.92 -0.16
N ASN A 101 3.20 -17.94 -1.00
CA ASN A 101 4.21 -18.33 -1.99
C ASN A 101 4.35 -17.26 -3.08
N ILE A 102 5.56 -16.74 -3.25
CA ILE A 102 5.90 -15.87 -4.37
C ILE A 102 6.21 -16.74 -5.59
N THR A 103 5.35 -16.69 -6.61
CA THR A 103 5.64 -17.35 -7.88
C THR A 103 6.74 -16.61 -8.64
N LEU A 104 7.52 -17.34 -9.44
CA LEU A 104 8.56 -16.75 -10.28
C LEU A 104 8.00 -15.64 -11.21
N GLN A 105 6.76 -15.82 -11.68
CA GLN A 105 6.05 -14.84 -12.51
C GLN A 105 5.77 -13.53 -11.74
N ARG A 106 5.31 -13.61 -10.49
CA ARG A 106 5.08 -12.42 -9.65
C ARG A 106 6.38 -11.69 -9.35
N PHE A 107 7.45 -12.43 -9.07
CA PHE A 107 8.77 -11.85 -8.85
C PHE A 107 9.31 -11.14 -10.11
N ALA A 108 9.23 -11.78 -11.28
CA ALA A 108 9.63 -11.17 -12.55
C ALA A 108 8.83 -9.88 -12.84
N GLY A 109 7.50 -9.91 -12.64
CA GLY A 109 6.66 -8.73 -12.78
C GLY A 109 7.06 -7.59 -11.84
N MET A 110 7.40 -7.91 -10.58
CA MET A 110 7.89 -6.93 -9.61
C MET A 110 9.19 -6.25 -10.07
N VAL A 111 10.14 -7.01 -10.63
CA VAL A 111 11.39 -6.46 -11.19
C VAL A 111 11.10 -5.55 -12.38
N ILE A 112 10.18 -5.92 -13.27
CA ILE A 112 9.78 -5.09 -14.42
C ILE A 112 9.20 -3.75 -13.94
N VAL A 113 8.34 -3.77 -12.92
CA VAL A 113 7.79 -2.54 -12.31
C VAL A 113 8.91 -1.65 -11.78
N TRP A 114 9.90 -2.19 -11.08
CA TRP A 114 11.04 -1.42 -10.57
C TRP A 114 11.86 -0.77 -11.68
N VAL A 115 12.15 -1.50 -12.75
CA VAL A 115 12.85 -0.96 -13.92
C VAL A 115 12.04 0.18 -14.55
N GLY A 116 10.73 0.00 -14.70
CA GLY A 116 9.84 1.06 -15.20
C GLY A 116 9.88 2.33 -14.34
N VAL A 117 9.79 2.18 -13.02
CA VAL A 117 9.90 3.32 -12.07
C VAL A 117 11.25 4.01 -12.19
N PHE A 118 12.34 3.24 -12.27
CA PHE A 118 13.68 3.80 -12.42
C PHE A 118 13.81 4.63 -13.69
N ILE A 119 13.34 4.12 -14.83
CA ILE A 119 13.39 4.84 -16.12
C ILE A 119 12.59 6.14 -16.04
N ILE A 120 11.38 6.11 -15.48
CA ILE A 120 10.52 7.29 -15.36
C ILE A 120 11.11 8.31 -14.38
N SER A 121 11.79 7.88 -13.32
CA SER A 121 12.42 8.80 -12.37
C SER A 121 13.53 9.68 -12.97
N GLN A 122 14.00 9.38 -14.18
CA GLN A 122 15.02 10.13 -14.91
C GLN A 122 14.46 11.20 -15.85
N THR A 123 13.14 11.27 -16.04
CA THR A 123 12.48 12.33 -16.82
C THR A 123 12.20 13.55 -15.96
#